data_AF-A0A7C5I4R6-F1
#
_entry.id   AF-A0A7C5I4R6-F1
#
_cell.length_a   1.000
_cell.length_b   1.000
_cell.length_c   1.000
_cell.angle_alpha   90.00
_cell.angle_beta   90.00
_cell.angle_gamma   90.00
#
_symmetry.space_group_name_H-M   'P 1'
#
loop_
_entity.id
_entity.type
_entity.pdbx_description
1 polymer ?
#
loop_
_entity_poly.entity_id
_entity_poly.type
_entity_poly.pdbx_seq_one_letter_code
_entity_poly.pdbx_strand_id
1 'polypeptide(L)'
;MGNINRYISAYIVIAVLTFISNSFAQQDPIEEKEVVQEKAQFKIENAQKPGLFTLPDAFAPVNSVVEEKEKKLSLLISNISEGFFKDAVKLNNPYIRKPVAGSMFVNSVQLRIRKPRYKPVSWKLFIISPELDTIKIFEGKGKIPDKIVWDGRTPSGVLKLLTPYSVLLKYKDEYGRMRRVYQGDITVTGFKFKKDGEYFAIFAVDSMFEKGSDKLNNRGRMVIEEMANLIKENYREEFKILLRAPTGFLYVKRKDVIEKEFRKRLPYHEGKASVVQEFIGREEIPTLGIGVR
;
A
#
# COMPACT_ATOMS: atom_id res chain seq x y z
N MET A 1 -22.76 -34.16 -41.37
CA MET A 1 -21.53 -34.12 -42.18
C MET A 1 -20.50 -33.28 -41.44
N GLY A 2 -19.31 -33.84 -41.15
CA GLY A 2 -18.24 -33.25 -40.32
C GLY A 2 -18.43 -33.59 -38.82
N ASN A 3 -17.90 -34.66 -38.22
CA ASN A 3 -16.53 -35.21 -38.21
C ASN A 3 -15.49 -34.14 -37.85
N ILE A 4 -14.50 -34.30 -36.96
CA ILE A 4 -13.94 -35.40 -36.17
C ILE A 4 -12.80 -34.73 -35.35
N ASN A 5 -12.38 -35.33 -34.22
CA ASN A 5 -11.12 -35.10 -33.49
C ASN A 5 -10.98 -33.78 -32.69
N ARG A 6 -10.67 -33.78 -31.38
CA ARG A 6 -9.78 -34.66 -30.61
C ARG A 6 -10.17 -34.69 -29.13
N TYR A 7 -10.36 -35.89 -28.59
CA TYR A 7 -9.97 -36.23 -27.23
C TYR A 7 -8.46 -36.00 -27.05
N ILE A 8 -8.02 -35.59 -25.85
CA ILE A 8 -6.84 -36.10 -25.12
C ILE A 8 -6.74 -35.38 -23.74
N SER A 9 -6.67 -36.23 -22.71
CA SER A 9 -6.08 -36.10 -21.36
C SER A 9 -6.57 -34.99 -20.42
N ALA A 10 -7.18 -35.29 -19.26
CA ALA A 10 -6.72 -36.13 -18.14
C ALA A 10 -5.47 -35.58 -17.41
N TYR A 11 -5.51 -35.75 -16.08
CA TYR A 11 -4.61 -35.33 -14.98
C TYR A 11 -5.12 -34.08 -14.22
N ILE A 12 -5.78 -34.19 -13.05
CA ILE A 12 -5.32 -34.78 -11.78
C ILE A 12 -3.93 -34.22 -11.46
N VAL A 13 -3.74 -33.37 -10.45
CA VAL A 13 -3.19 -33.75 -9.13
C VAL A 13 -3.11 -32.41 -8.34
N ILE A 14 -3.95 -32.21 -7.32
CA ILE A 14 -3.57 -32.29 -5.89
C ILE A 14 -2.12 -31.86 -5.62
N ALA A 15 -1.90 -30.63 -5.16
CA ALA A 15 -0.74 -30.33 -4.32
C ALA A 15 -1.05 -29.16 -3.38
N VAL A 16 -2.08 -29.34 -2.56
CA VAL A 16 -2.07 -28.78 -1.21
C VAL A 16 -1.13 -29.67 -0.39
N LEU A 17 -0.20 -29.04 0.33
CA LEU A 17 0.58 -29.60 1.44
C LEU A 17 1.52 -30.79 1.12
N THR A 18 2.77 -30.47 0.74
CA THR A 18 3.98 -31.13 1.29
C THR A 18 5.21 -30.28 0.99
N PHE A 19 5.64 -29.44 1.94
CA PHE A 19 7.06 -29.10 2.12
C PHE A 19 7.29 -28.56 3.56
N ILE A 20 6.99 -29.39 4.54
CA ILE A 20 7.64 -29.34 5.86
C ILE A 20 8.03 -30.76 6.19
N SER A 21 9.27 -31.14 5.84
CA SER A 21 10.05 -32.19 6.52
C SER A 21 11.21 -32.61 5.62
N ASN A 22 12.42 -32.16 5.93
CA ASN A 22 13.54 -33.04 6.29
C ASN A 22 14.87 -32.28 6.28
N SER A 23 15.42 -32.11 7.46
CA SER A 23 16.86 -32.01 7.69
C SER A 23 17.12 -32.49 9.11
N PHE A 24 17.63 -33.73 9.21
CA PHE A 24 18.34 -34.29 10.37
C PHE A 24 17.48 -34.60 11.64
N ALA A 25 17.63 -35.71 12.35
CA ALA A 25 18.60 -36.80 12.30
C ALA A 25 17.99 -38.05 12.96
N GLN A 26 18.37 -39.19 12.39
CA GLN A 26 18.68 -40.49 13.01
C GLN A 26 18.49 -40.60 14.54
N GLN A 27 17.61 -41.52 14.93
CA GLN A 27 17.61 -42.15 16.24
C GLN A 27 18.69 -43.23 16.27
N ASP A 28 19.46 -43.28 17.36
CA ASP A 28 20.05 -44.52 17.88
C ASP A 28 19.72 -44.64 19.38
N PRO A 29 19.63 -45.87 19.93
CA PRO A 29 19.04 -46.16 21.22
C PRO A 29 20.04 -46.06 22.38
N ILE A 30 19.49 -45.89 23.58
CA ILE A 30 20.18 -45.87 24.86
C ILE A 30 20.54 -47.31 25.24
N GLU A 31 21.84 -47.62 25.29
CA GLU A 31 22.39 -48.82 25.93
C GLU A 31 22.80 -48.56 27.39
N GLU A 32 22.90 -49.67 28.10
CA GLU A 32 22.74 -49.86 29.54
C GLU A 32 23.91 -49.37 30.42
N LYS A 33 23.59 -49.35 31.72
CA LYS A 33 24.48 -49.13 32.86
C LYS A 33 25.65 -50.12 32.89
N GLU A 34 26.84 -49.61 33.18
CA GLU A 34 27.83 -50.34 33.97
C GLU A 34 28.24 -49.50 35.20
N VAL A 35 28.12 -50.15 36.35
CA VAL A 35 28.63 -49.73 37.65
C VAL A 35 29.92 -50.52 37.87
N VAL A 36 31.09 -49.88 38.11
CA VAL A 36 32.13 -50.39 39.03
C VAL A 36 33.04 -49.24 39.56
N GLN A 37 32.84 -48.96 40.86
CA GLN A 37 33.80 -48.75 41.97
C GLN A 37 35.13 -47.99 41.81
N GLU A 38 35.23 -46.94 42.65
CA GLU A 38 36.34 -46.51 43.53
C GLU A 38 37.81 -46.69 43.12
N LYS A 39 38.55 -45.56 43.14
CA LYS A 39 39.65 -45.36 44.09
C LYS A 39 40.03 -43.88 44.18
N ALA A 40 39.95 -43.33 45.39
CA ALA A 40 40.44 -42.02 45.73
C ALA A 40 41.98 -41.96 45.62
N GLN A 41 42.49 -40.92 44.97
CA GLN A 41 43.83 -40.41 45.21
C GLN A 41 43.72 -38.89 45.40
N PHE A 42 43.73 -38.45 46.65
CA PHE A 42 43.93 -37.05 46.98
C PHE A 42 45.38 -36.68 46.72
N LYS A 43 45.61 -35.71 45.83
CA LYS A 43 46.85 -34.95 45.78
C LYS A 43 46.51 -33.48 46.03
N ILE A 44 46.74 -33.05 47.26
CA ILE A 44 46.59 -31.66 47.69
C ILE A 44 47.94 -30.98 47.48
N GLU A 45 48.09 -30.24 46.39
CA GLU A 45 49.12 -29.20 46.19
C GLU A 45 48.47 -28.19 45.22
N ASN A 46 48.01 -26.99 45.58
CA ASN A 46 48.61 -25.97 46.41
C ASN A 46 47.53 -25.13 47.10
N ALA A 47 47.78 -24.88 48.38
CA ALA A 47 47.04 -23.99 49.26
C ALA A 47 46.85 -22.59 48.66
N GLN A 48 45.65 -22.02 48.81
CA GLN A 48 45.52 -20.57 48.93
C GLN A 48 46.37 -20.16 50.14
N LYS A 49 47.54 -19.58 49.89
CA LYS A 49 48.28 -18.86 50.92
C LYS A 49 47.36 -17.75 51.46
N PRO A 50 47.04 -17.72 52.75
CA PRO A 50 46.39 -16.55 53.32
C PRO A 50 47.40 -15.39 53.26
N GLY A 51 47.05 -14.31 52.56
CA GLY A 51 47.80 -13.05 52.59
C GLY A 51 48.63 -12.71 51.35
N LEU A 52 48.03 -12.68 50.15
CA LEU A 52 48.53 -11.80 49.09
C LEU A 52 47.53 -10.66 48.89
N PHE A 53 47.85 -9.49 49.44
CA PHE A 53 47.24 -8.24 49.00
C PHE A 53 47.51 -8.12 47.50
N THR A 54 46.51 -8.31 46.66
CA THR A 54 46.58 -7.83 45.28
C THR A 54 46.68 -6.31 45.39
N LEU A 55 47.84 -5.74 45.06
CA LEU A 55 47.95 -4.29 44.95
C LEU A 55 46.86 -3.84 43.98
N PRO A 56 45.99 -2.87 44.35
CA PRO A 56 45.01 -2.35 43.42
C PRO A 56 45.77 -1.86 42.20
N ASP A 57 45.37 -2.32 41.01
CA ASP A 57 45.97 -1.87 39.75
C ASP A 57 45.97 -0.34 39.76
N ALA A 58 47.17 0.26 39.74
CA ALA A 58 47.36 1.69 39.89
C ALA A 58 46.65 2.48 38.77
N PHE A 59 46.31 1.81 37.68
CA PHE A 59 45.56 2.36 36.55
C PHE A 59 44.13 1.86 36.48
N ALA A 60 43.64 1.03 37.42
CA ALA A 60 42.24 0.62 37.48
C ALA A 60 41.24 1.79 37.35
N PRO A 61 41.46 2.97 37.99
CA PRO A 61 40.57 4.10 37.82
C PRO A 61 40.58 4.63 36.38
N VAL A 62 41.75 4.71 35.76
CA VAL A 62 41.92 5.24 34.40
C VAL A 62 41.38 4.25 33.37
N ASN A 63 41.68 2.97 33.51
CA ASN A 63 41.19 1.88 32.65
C ASN A 63 39.66 1.81 32.70
N SER A 64 39.04 1.94 33.88
CA SER A 64 37.58 1.99 33.98
C SER A 64 36.95 3.16 33.23
N VAL A 65 37.59 4.34 33.26
CA VAL A 65 37.12 5.54 32.56
C VAL A 65 37.35 5.44 31.06
N VAL A 66 38.46 4.84 30.63
CA VAL A 66 38.76 4.58 29.21
C VAL A 66 37.79 3.54 28.65
N GLU A 67 37.55 2.43 29.34
CA GLU A 67 36.55 1.43 28.96
C GLU A 67 35.13 2.01 28.92
N GLU A 68 34.76 2.88 29.87
CA GLU A 68 33.49 3.58 29.82
C GLU A 68 33.37 4.52 28.62
N LYS A 69 34.44 5.26 28.28
CA LYS A 69 34.47 6.16 27.13
C LYS A 69 34.44 5.38 25.82
N GLU A 70 35.17 4.27 25.72
CA GLU A 70 35.15 3.38 24.57
C GLU A 70 33.79 2.71 24.39
N LYS A 71 33.15 2.24 25.47
CA LYS A 71 31.76 1.75 25.43
C LYS A 71 30.78 2.83 25.01
N LYS A 72 30.92 4.06 25.52
CA LYS A 72 30.05 5.19 25.11
C LYS A 72 30.26 5.54 23.64
N LEU A 73 31.50 5.53 23.16
CA LEU A 73 31.84 5.79 21.77
C LEU A 73 31.34 4.67 20.85
N SER A 74 31.51 3.40 21.23
CA SER A 74 30.99 2.26 20.47
C SER A 74 29.46 2.26 20.41
N LEU A 75 28.79 2.63 21.51
CA LEU A 75 27.34 2.78 21.55
C LEU A 75 26.87 3.96 20.68
N LEU A 76 27.62 5.07 20.66
CA LEU A 76 27.37 6.21 19.78
C LEU A 76 27.53 5.81 18.30
N ILE A 77 28.61 5.10 17.95
CA ILE A 77 28.86 4.61 16.60
C ILE A 77 27.80 3.58 16.20
N SER A 78 27.37 2.68 17.11
CA SER A 78 26.29 1.74 16.82
C SER A 78 24.96 2.46 16.64
N ASN A 79 24.62 3.43 17.49
CA ASN A 79 23.37 4.19 17.36
C ASN A 79 23.33 5.07 16.10
N ILE A 80 24.46 5.67 15.72
CA ILE A 80 24.59 6.44 14.47
C ILE A 80 24.47 5.49 13.27
N SER A 81 25.19 4.37 13.28
CA SER A 81 25.12 3.40 12.18
C SER A 81 23.74 2.75 12.09
N GLU A 82 23.14 2.32 13.20
CA GLU A 82 21.77 1.81 13.24
C GLU A 82 20.76 2.88 12.79
N GLY A 83 20.91 4.14 13.18
CA GLY A 83 20.07 5.23 12.68
C GLY A 83 20.16 5.37 11.16
N PHE A 84 21.39 5.48 10.63
CA PHE A 84 21.65 5.57 9.21
C PHE A 84 21.18 4.34 8.43
N PHE A 85 21.46 3.13 8.92
CA PHE A 85 21.05 1.88 8.27
C PHE A 85 19.54 1.65 8.39
N LYS A 86 18.90 1.98 9.52
CA LYS A 86 17.45 1.84 9.68
C LYS A 86 16.70 2.80 8.78
N ASP A 87 17.18 4.02 8.63
CA ASP A 87 16.58 4.99 7.70
C ASP A 87 16.89 4.63 6.24
N ALA A 88 18.13 4.25 5.91
CA ALA A 88 18.49 3.81 4.55
C ALA A 88 17.79 2.51 4.13
N VAL A 89 17.69 1.52 5.02
CA VAL A 89 16.98 0.25 4.77
C VAL A 89 15.48 0.49 4.70
N LYS A 90 14.86 1.25 5.62
CA LYS A 90 13.41 1.53 5.51
C LYS A 90 13.05 2.38 4.30
N LEU A 91 13.87 3.37 3.96
CA LEU A 91 13.60 4.29 2.85
C LEU A 91 13.96 3.71 1.49
N ASN A 92 14.76 2.65 1.39
CA ASN A 92 15.10 2.03 0.09
C ASN A 92 14.69 0.55 -0.03
N ASN A 93 14.05 -0.05 0.98
CA ASN A 93 13.56 -1.40 0.87
C ASN A 93 12.29 -1.45 -0.01
N PRO A 94 12.30 -2.19 -1.14
CA PRO A 94 11.16 -2.28 -2.04
C PRO A 94 9.96 -3.01 -1.42
N TYR A 95 10.11 -3.71 -0.30
CA TYR A 95 9.05 -4.41 0.40
C TYR A 95 8.38 -3.56 1.49
N ILE A 96 8.99 -2.45 1.92
CA ILE A 96 8.45 -1.61 3.00
C ILE A 96 7.76 -0.38 2.40
N ARG A 97 6.66 0.03 3.04
CA ARG A 97 5.94 1.27 2.70
C ARG A 97 6.80 2.50 2.99
N LYS A 98 6.72 3.51 2.12
CA LYS A 98 7.30 4.84 2.39
C LYS A 98 6.21 5.83 2.77
N PRO A 99 6.39 6.66 3.81
CA PRO A 99 5.40 7.68 4.14
C PRO A 99 5.26 8.68 2.98
N VAL A 100 4.02 9.02 2.63
CA VAL A 100 3.68 10.06 1.65
C VAL A 100 2.99 11.19 2.39
N ALA A 101 3.34 12.45 2.07
CA ALA A 101 2.88 13.64 2.80
C ALA A 101 1.36 13.93 2.70
N GLY A 102 0.59 13.10 1.98
CA GLY A 102 -0.87 13.17 1.89
C GLY A 102 -1.44 12.07 0.99
N SER A 103 -2.70 11.70 1.20
CA SER A 103 -3.44 10.72 0.38
C SER A 103 -3.88 11.36 -0.94
N MET A 104 -3.38 10.87 -2.06
CA MET A 104 -3.74 11.30 -3.41
C MET A 104 -5.05 10.67 -3.88
N PHE A 105 -5.51 9.64 -3.18
CA PHE A 105 -6.71 8.89 -3.50
C PHE A 105 -7.78 9.09 -2.43
N VAL A 106 -9.01 9.30 -2.87
CA VAL A 106 -10.19 9.23 -2.01
C VAL A 106 -10.89 7.89 -2.18
N ASN A 107 -11.49 7.36 -1.11
CA ASN A 107 -12.33 6.16 -1.15
C ASN A 107 -13.84 6.48 -1.18
N SER A 108 -14.17 7.73 -0.88
CA SER A 108 -15.52 8.25 -0.85
C SER A 108 -15.47 9.78 -1.01
N VAL A 109 -16.52 10.34 -1.58
CA VAL A 109 -16.68 11.78 -1.77
C VAL A 109 -17.58 12.31 -0.66
N GLN A 110 -17.04 13.23 0.15
CA GLN A 110 -17.81 13.90 1.20
C GLN A 110 -18.43 15.19 0.65
N LEU A 111 -19.76 15.23 0.61
CA LEU A 111 -20.54 16.38 0.18
C LEU A 111 -20.92 17.21 1.39
N ARG A 112 -20.41 18.44 1.45
CA ARG A 112 -20.85 19.42 2.43
C ARG A 112 -22.09 20.12 1.91
N ILE A 113 -23.20 19.99 2.61
CA ILE A 113 -24.47 20.54 2.16
C ILE A 113 -24.65 21.93 2.76
N ARG A 114 -24.81 22.94 1.91
CA ARG A 114 -25.16 24.29 2.35
C ARG A 114 -26.57 24.27 2.91
N LYS A 115 -26.71 24.74 4.16
CA LYS A 115 -27.98 24.81 4.88
C LYS A 115 -29.01 25.61 4.07
N PRO A 116 -30.22 25.06 3.85
CA PRO A 116 -31.28 25.79 3.16
C PRO A 116 -31.79 26.96 4.03
N ARG A 117 -32.29 28.00 3.37
CA ARG A 117 -32.90 29.17 4.04
C ARG A 117 -34.19 28.84 4.79
N TYR A 118 -34.98 27.89 4.27
CA TYR A 118 -36.26 27.47 4.85
C TYR A 118 -36.16 26.04 5.37
N LYS A 119 -36.98 25.69 6.36
CA LYS A 119 -36.99 24.34 6.92
C LYS A 119 -37.50 23.33 5.87
N PRO A 120 -36.71 22.29 5.55
CA PRO A 120 -37.15 21.25 4.63
C PRO A 120 -38.10 20.27 5.32
N VAL A 121 -39.22 19.94 4.66
CA VAL A 121 -40.15 18.87 5.05
C VAL A 121 -39.74 17.55 4.40
N SER A 122 -39.36 17.59 3.13
CA SER A 122 -38.77 16.47 2.39
C SER A 122 -37.71 16.97 1.44
N TRP A 123 -36.72 16.13 1.14
CA TRP A 123 -35.59 16.52 0.31
C TRP A 123 -35.07 15.35 -0.52
N LYS A 124 -34.48 15.69 -1.67
CA LYS A 124 -33.72 14.82 -2.54
C LYS A 124 -32.44 15.54 -3.00
N LEU A 125 -31.30 14.90 -2.85
CA LEU A 125 -30.02 15.34 -3.36
C LEU A 125 -29.66 14.50 -4.59
N PHE A 126 -29.43 15.15 -5.71
CA PHE A 126 -29.07 14.54 -6.98
C PHE A 126 -27.58 14.78 -7.23
N ILE A 127 -26.87 13.74 -7.60
CA ILE A 127 -25.55 13.85 -8.23
C ILE A 127 -25.76 13.60 -9.72
N ILE A 128 -25.35 14.56 -10.54
CA ILE A 128 -25.63 14.62 -11.97
C ILE A 128 -24.31 14.61 -12.72
N SER A 129 -24.19 13.79 -13.76
CA SER A 129 -23.00 13.74 -14.62
C SER A 129 -23.00 14.93 -15.62
N PRO A 130 -21.86 15.20 -16.30
CA PRO A 130 -21.84 16.22 -17.36
C PRO A 130 -22.82 15.94 -18.51
N GLU A 131 -23.12 14.66 -18.75
CA GLU A 131 -24.11 14.21 -19.74
C GLU A 131 -25.57 14.44 -19.27
N LEU A 132 -25.76 15.11 -18.12
CA LEU A 132 -27.04 15.42 -17.47
C LEU A 132 -27.79 14.20 -16.92
N ASP A 133 -27.13 13.05 -16.85
CA ASP A 133 -27.67 11.84 -16.25
C ASP A 133 -27.61 11.91 -14.73
N THR A 134 -28.70 11.50 -14.07
CA THR A 134 -28.70 11.36 -12.61
C THR A 134 -28.02 10.05 -12.22
N ILE A 135 -26.81 10.15 -11.64
CA ILE A 135 -26.01 8.98 -11.27
C ILE A 135 -26.28 8.48 -9.85
N LYS A 136 -26.76 9.36 -8.96
CA LYS A 136 -27.10 9.01 -7.57
C LYS A 136 -28.17 9.95 -7.03
N ILE A 137 -29.08 9.38 -6.24
CA ILE A 137 -30.09 10.14 -5.49
C ILE A 137 -29.97 9.76 -4.01
N PHE A 138 -29.89 10.76 -3.15
CA PHE A 138 -30.13 10.62 -1.72
C PHE A 138 -31.46 11.28 -1.40
N GLU A 139 -32.22 10.75 -0.47
CA GLU A 139 -33.49 11.34 -0.07
C GLU A 139 -33.75 11.19 1.42
N GLY A 140 -34.59 12.08 1.95
CA GLY A 140 -34.95 12.07 3.35
C GLY A 140 -36.08 13.04 3.67
N LYS A 141 -36.48 13.02 4.93
CA LYS A 141 -37.51 13.90 5.50
C LYS A 141 -36.91 14.79 6.57
N GLY A 142 -37.51 15.97 6.77
CA GLY A 142 -37.08 16.92 7.78
C GLY A 142 -35.69 17.51 7.48
N LYS A 143 -34.91 17.72 8.55
CA LYS A 143 -33.59 18.37 8.51
C LYS A 143 -32.63 17.64 7.57
N ILE A 144 -31.99 18.39 6.69
CA ILE A 144 -30.95 17.87 5.79
C ILE A 144 -29.64 17.72 6.57
N PRO A 145 -28.93 16.58 6.45
CA PRO A 145 -27.61 16.42 7.06
C PRO A 145 -26.60 17.45 6.54
N ASP A 146 -25.72 17.94 7.41
CA ASP A 146 -24.65 18.87 7.01
C ASP A 146 -23.62 18.18 6.09
N LYS A 147 -23.55 16.85 6.12
CA LYS A 147 -22.65 16.02 5.31
C LYS A 147 -23.37 14.80 4.76
N ILE A 148 -23.14 14.49 3.49
CA ILE A 148 -23.57 13.26 2.82
C ILE A 148 -22.33 12.62 2.19
N VAL A 149 -22.20 11.31 2.30
CA VAL A 149 -21.06 10.56 1.75
C VAL A 149 -21.52 9.76 0.54
N TRP A 150 -20.83 9.95 -0.57
CA TRP A 150 -20.99 9.14 -1.78
C TRP A 150 -19.80 8.20 -1.94
N ASP A 151 -20.07 6.92 -2.19
CA ASP A 151 -19.09 5.86 -2.41
C ASP A 151 -18.41 5.91 -3.78
N GLY A 152 -18.69 6.94 -4.60
CA GLY A 152 -18.09 7.11 -5.92
C GLY A 152 -18.58 6.13 -6.99
N ARG A 153 -19.61 5.31 -6.68
CA ARG A 153 -20.20 4.36 -7.63
C ARG A 153 -21.21 5.06 -8.54
N THR A 154 -21.22 4.67 -9.80
CA THR A 154 -22.13 5.12 -10.86
C THR A 154 -22.83 3.89 -11.48
N PRO A 155 -23.91 4.06 -12.24
CA PRO A 155 -24.51 2.95 -12.99
C PRO A 155 -23.54 2.25 -13.96
N SER A 156 -22.56 2.98 -14.48
CA SER A 156 -21.50 2.47 -15.37
C SER A 156 -20.28 1.90 -14.63
N GLY A 157 -20.28 1.88 -13.29
CA GLY A 157 -19.19 1.37 -12.47
C GLY A 157 -18.73 2.38 -11.41
N VAL A 158 -17.61 3.05 -11.67
CA VAL A 158 -17.04 4.09 -10.80
C VAL A 158 -17.03 5.45 -11.49
N LEU A 159 -16.96 6.53 -10.71
CA LEU A 159 -16.86 7.88 -11.22
C LEU A 159 -15.70 8.04 -12.21
N LYS A 160 -15.89 8.91 -13.20
CA LYS A 160 -14.84 9.33 -14.14
C LYS A 160 -13.95 10.39 -13.46
N LEU A 161 -12.64 10.24 -13.56
CA LEU A 161 -11.69 11.19 -12.98
C LEU A 161 -11.72 12.52 -13.75
N LEU A 162 -11.34 13.62 -13.09
CA LEU A 162 -11.32 14.99 -13.62
C LEU A 162 -12.62 15.45 -14.30
N THR A 163 -13.72 14.74 -14.07
CA THR A 163 -15.03 15.01 -14.63
C THR A 163 -15.89 15.71 -13.58
N PRO A 164 -16.49 16.88 -13.88
CA PRO A 164 -17.29 17.61 -12.91
C PRO A 164 -18.66 16.96 -12.73
N TYR A 165 -18.98 16.55 -11.50
CA TYR A 165 -20.31 16.06 -11.13
C TYR A 165 -21.07 17.13 -10.36
N SER A 166 -22.19 17.59 -10.91
CA SER A 166 -23.00 18.63 -10.30
C SER A 166 -23.91 18.07 -9.20
N VAL A 167 -23.95 18.76 -8.06
CA VAL A 167 -24.80 18.39 -6.93
C VAL A 167 -25.98 19.34 -6.83
N LEU A 168 -27.19 18.80 -6.97
CA LEU A 168 -28.43 19.56 -6.91
C LEU A 168 -29.30 19.07 -5.75
N LEU A 169 -29.63 19.98 -4.83
CA LEU A 169 -30.60 19.72 -3.77
C LEU A 169 -31.98 20.21 -4.22
N LYS A 170 -32.98 19.34 -4.17
CA LYS A 170 -34.40 19.71 -4.28
C LYS A 170 -35.09 19.41 -2.96
N TYR A 171 -35.87 20.34 -2.42
CA TYR A 171 -36.62 20.12 -1.19
C TYR A 171 -37.97 20.84 -1.21
N LYS A 172 -38.94 20.29 -0.48
CA LYS A 172 -40.22 20.94 -0.17
C LYS A 172 -40.06 21.70 1.14
N ASP A 173 -40.33 23.00 1.14
CA ASP A 173 -40.27 23.81 2.36
C ASP A 173 -41.53 23.61 3.24
N GLU A 174 -41.48 24.16 4.46
CA GLU A 174 -42.60 24.14 5.42
C GLU A 174 -43.87 24.83 4.91
N TYR A 175 -43.76 25.70 3.91
CA TYR A 175 -44.89 26.36 3.23
C TYR A 175 -45.38 25.57 2.00
N GLY A 176 -44.85 24.36 1.79
CA GLY A 176 -45.23 23.47 0.70
C GLY A 176 -44.60 23.80 -0.66
N ARG A 177 -43.72 24.79 -0.75
CA ARG A 177 -43.08 25.20 -2.01
C ARG A 177 -41.87 24.33 -2.33
N MET A 178 -41.73 23.99 -3.60
CA MET A 178 -40.54 23.30 -4.09
C MET A 178 -39.39 24.29 -4.30
N ARG A 179 -38.23 23.96 -3.76
CA ARG A 179 -36.99 24.72 -3.88
C ARG A 179 -35.91 23.87 -4.54
N ARG A 180 -35.04 24.52 -5.32
CA ARG A 180 -33.86 23.91 -5.94
C ARG A 180 -32.63 24.73 -5.54
N VAL A 181 -31.59 24.06 -5.07
CA VAL A 181 -30.35 24.70 -4.62
C VAL A 181 -29.18 23.92 -5.18
N TYR A 182 -28.39 24.58 -6.01
CA TYR A 182 -27.11 24.06 -6.46
C TYR A 182 -26.09 24.07 -5.32
N GLN A 183 -25.41 22.95 -5.12
CA GLN A 183 -24.49 22.70 -4.01
C GLN A 183 -23.02 22.72 -4.44
N GLY A 184 -22.74 22.91 -5.74
CA GLY A 184 -21.40 22.91 -6.32
C GLY A 184 -21.12 21.67 -7.18
N ASP A 185 -19.93 21.67 -7.77
CA ASP A 185 -19.40 20.55 -8.54
C ASP A 185 -18.34 19.79 -7.75
N ILE A 186 -18.28 18.48 -7.99
CA ILE A 186 -17.26 17.59 -7.46
C ILE A 186 -16.35 17.17 -8.61
N THR A 187 -15.05 17.30 -8.40
CA THR A 187 -14.06 16.74 -9.31
C THR A 187 -13.06 15.91 -8.52
N VAL A 188 -12.81 14.67 -8.97
CA VAL A 188 -11.91 13.74 -8.30
C VAL A 188 -10.71 13.43 -9.20
N THR A 189 -9.49 13.59 -8.68
CA THR A 189 -8.26 13.31 -9.43
C THR A 189 -7.77 11.87 -9.24
N GLY A 190 -8.04 11.27 -8.08
CA GLY A 190 -7.61 9.92 -7.73
C GLY A 190 -8.66 9.22 -6.88
N PHE A 191 -8.99 7.99 -7.23
CA PHE A 191 -10.01 7.20 -6.55
C PHE A 191 -9.50 5.78 -6.26
N LYS A 192 -9.78 5.26 -5.06
CA LYS A 192 -9.44 3.88 -4.67
C LYS A 192 -10.65 3.15 -4.15
N PHE A 193 -10.79 1.89 -4.52
CA PHE A 193 -11.92 1.05 -4.15
C PHE A 193 -11.53 -0.43 -4.11
N LYS A 194 -12.38 -1.23 -3.48
CA LYS A 194 -12.25 -2.69 -3.44
C LYS A 194 -13.41 -3.32 -4.20
N LYS A 195 -13.11 -4.32 -5.02
CA LYS A 195 -14.10 -5.10 -5.77
C LYS A 195 -13.66 -6.56 -5.79
N ASP A 196 -14.56 -7.47 -5.42
CA ASP A 196 -14.34 -8.93 -5.47
C ASP A 196 -13.05 -9.41 -4.76
N GLY A 197 -12.67 -8.74 -3.66
CA GLY A 197 -11.45 -9.05 -2.92
C GLY A 197 -10.21 -8.30 -3.40
N GLU A 198 -10.21 -7.80 -4.63
CA GLU A 198 -9.11 -7.06 -5.26
C GLU A 198 -9.16 -5.56 -4.95
N TYR A 199 -7.98 -4.96 -4.84
CA TYR A 199 -7.80 -3.53 -4.59
C TYR A 199 -7.47 -2.79 -5.87
N PHE A 200 -8.23 -1.73 -6.14
CA PHE A 200 -8.05 -0.88 -7.29
C PHE A 200 -7.75 0.56 -6.85
N ALA A 201 -6.80 1.19 -7.54
CA ALA A 201 -6.59 2.63 -7.44
C ALA A 201 -6.35 3.22 -8.81
N ILE A 202 -7.08 4.29 -9.14
CA ILE A 202 -7.04 4.97 -10.44
C ILE A 202 -6.69 6.44 -10.24
N PHE A 203 -5.85 6.98 -11.12
CA PHE A 203 -5.38 8.36 -11.07
C PHE A 203 -5.30 8.99 -12.46
N ALA A 204 -5.55 10.30 -12.56
CA ALA A 204 -5.46 11.04 -13.82
C ALA A 204 -4.00 11.30 -14.22
N VAL A 205 -3.55 10.68 -15.31
CA VAL A 205 -2.13 10.61 -15.73
C VAL A 205 -1.56 11.97 -16.03
N ASP A 206 -2.30 12.82 -16.74
CA ASP A 206 -1.77 14.12 -17.18
C ASP A 206 -1.36 15.03 -16.00
N SER A 207 -2.02 14.87 -14.85
CA SER A 207 -1.69 15.62 -13.64
C SER A 207 -0.40 15.16 -12.95
N MET A 208 0.17 14.03 -13.36
CA MET A 208 1.43 13.47 -12.82
C MET A 208 2.68 14.05 -13.48
N PHE A 209 2.56 14.66 -14.65
CA PHE A 209 3.69 15.11 -15.46
C PHE A 209 3.71 16.63 -15.61
N GLU A 210 4.87 17.16 -15.99
CA GLU A 210 4.96 18.51 -16.52
C GLU A 210 4.18 18.62 -17.84
N LYS A 211 3.59 19.79 -18.10
CA LYS A 211 2.71 20.00 -19.25
C LYS A 211 3.47 19.70 -20.56
N GLY A 212 2.94 18.78 -21.37
CA GLY A 212 3.54 18.39 -22.65
C GLY A 212 4.84 17.59 -22.53
N SER A 213 5.20 17.11 -21.33
CA SER A 213 6.44 16.37 -21.07
C SER A 213 6.18 15.01 -20.44
N ASP A 214 7.18 14.15 -20.49
CA ASP A 214 7.36 12.88 -19.80
C ASP A 214 8.09 13.02 -18.45
N LYS A 215 8.46 14.24 -18.05
CA LYS A 215 9.03 14.52 -16.72
C LYS A 215 7.95 14.51 -15.64
N LEU A 216 8.12 13.68 -14.62
CA LEU A 216 7.23 13.63 -13.47
C LEU A 216 7.37 14.88 -12.60
N ASN A 217 6.25 15.51 -12.29
CA ASN A 217 6.20 16.58 -11.29
C ASN A 217 6.20 15.98 -9.86
N ASN A 218 6.22 16.84 -8.84
CA ASN A 218 6.23 16.39 -7.43
C ASN A 218 5.02 15.50 -7.10
N ARG A 219 3.84 15.85 -7.64
CA ARG A 219 2.60 15.10 -7.42
C ARG A 219 2.67 13.71 -8.05
N GLY A 220 3.15 13.60 -9.28
CA GLY A 220 3.33 12.32 -9.97
C GLY A 220 4.24 11.36 -9.21
N ARG A 221 5.34 11.87 -8.62
CA ARG A 221 6.23 11.04 -7.79
C ARG A 221 5.53 10.54 -6.52
N MET A 222 4.73 11.39 -5.86
CA MET A 222 3.94 10.99 -4.69
C MET A 222 2.85 9.97 -5.05
N VAL A 223 2.19 10.12 -6.20
CA VAL A 223 1.16 9.18 -6.68
C VAL A 223 1.77 7.80 -6.92
N ILE A 224 2.91 7.73 -7.61
CA ILE A 224 3.60 6.45 -7.86
C ILE A 224 4.03 5.81 -6.53
N GLU A 225 4.55 6.60 -5.58
CA GLU A 225 4.91 6.08 -4.26
C GLU A 225 3.70 5.53 -3.51
N GLU A 226 2.57 6.25 -3.50
CA GLU A 226 1.35 5.78 -2.85
C GLU A 226 0.77 4.53 -3.53
N MET A 227 0.74 4.49 -4.86
CA MET A 227 0.33 3.29 -5.60
C MET A 227 1.26 2.11 -5.31
N ALA A 228 2.57 2.33 -5.22
CA ALA A 228 3.52 1.30 -4.85
C ALA A 228 3.29 0.81 -3.42
N ASN A 229 2.98 1.70 -2.48
CA ASN A 229 2.60 1.32 -1.12
C ASN A 229 1.32 0.49 -1.09
N LEU A 230 0.31 0.89 -1.86
CA LEU A 230 -0.95 0.12 -1.97
C LEU A 230 -0.69 -1.29 -2.50
N ILE A 231 0.23 -1.45 -3.47
CA ILE A 231 0.67 -2.75 -3.93
C ILE A 231 1.34 -3.52 -2.79
N LYS A 232 2.36 -2.96 -2.13
CA LYS A 232 3.07 -3.64 -1.02
C LYS A 232 2.15 -4.06 0.13
N GLU A 233 1.15 -3.25 0.44
CA GLU A 233 0.21 -3.51 1.55
C GLU A 233 -0.83 -4.60 1.22
N ASN A 234 -1.18 -4.76 -0.06
CA ASN A 234 -2.30 -5.63 -0.47
C ASN A 234 -1.88 -6.79 -1.38
N TYR A 235 -0.60 -6.89 -1.75
CA TYR A 235 -0.09 -7.93 -2.62
C TYR A 235 -0.15 -9.30 -1.96
N ARG A 236 -0.87 -10.23 -2.60
CA ARG A 236 -0.91 -11.64 -2.20
C ARG A 236 -0.38 -12.54 -3.29
N GLU A 237 -0.84 -12.32 -4.53
CA GLU A 237 -0.57 -13.21 -5.65
C GLU A 237 0.09 -12.46 -6.80
N GLU A 238 -0.62 -11.48 -7.37
CA GLU A 238 -0.20 -10.74 -8.55
C GLU A 238 -0.69 -9.28 -8.49
N PHE A 239 -0.02 -8.42 -9.25
CA PHE A 239 -0.48 -7.05 -9.46
C PHE A 239 -0.34 -6.65 -10.93
N LYS A 240 -1.24 -5.76 -11.34
CA LYS A 240 -1.29 -5.18 -12.68
C LYS A 240 -1.26 -3.66 -12.58
N ILE A 241 -0.37 -3.05 -13.36
CA ILE A 241 -0.34 -1.61 -13.59
C ILE A 241 -0.87 -1.39 -15.01
N LEU A 242 -1.92 -0.58 -15.13
CA LEU A 242 -2.61 -0.32 -16.39
C LEU A 242 -2.55 1.17 -16.71
N LEU A 243 -1.94 1.53 -17.84
CA LEU A 243 -2.00 2.87 -18.39
C LEU A 243 -3.05 2.91 -19.51
N ARG A 244 -4.17 3.58 -19.29
CA ARG A 244 -5.18 3.84 -20.33
C ARG A 244 -4.90 5.22 -20.91
N ALA A 245 -4.49 5.30 -22.17
CA ALA A 245 -4.14 6.57 -22.80
C ALA A 245 -4.32 6.53 -24.32
N PRO A 246 -4.60 7.69 -24.98
CA PRO A 246 -4.67 7.75 -26.42
C PRO A 246 -3.37 7.33 -27.10
N THR A 247 -3.45 6.91 -28.35
CA THR A 247 -2.27 6.63 -29.16
C THR A 247 -1.46 7.91 -29.35
N GLY A 248 -0.18 7.89 -28.95
CA GLY A 248 0.71 9.03 -29.10
C GLY A 248 2.09 8.80 -28.49
N PHE A 249 3.11 9.36 -29.14
CA PHE A 249 4.52 9.21 -28.72
C PHE A 249 4.78 9.67 -27.28
N LEU A 250 4.08 10.71 -26.83
CA LEU A 250 4.20 11.22 -25.47
C LEU A 250 3.76 10.18 -24.42
N TYR A 251 2.66 9.47 -24.65
CA TYR A 251 2.15 8.48 -23.69
C TYR A 251 2.99 7.21 -23.66
N VAL A 252 3.63 6.85 -24.79
CA VAL A 252 4.63 5.78 -24.81
C VAL A 252 5.82 6.15 -23.91
N LYS A 253 6.38 7.36 -24.06
CA LYS A 253 7.45 7.83 -23.17
C LYS A 253 7.04 7.88 -21.70
N ARG A 254 5.82 8.37 -21.41
CA ARG A 254 5.28 8.41 -20.04
C ARG A 254 5.12 7.01 -19.45
N LYS A 255 4.70 6.03 -20.26
CA LYS A 255 4.65 4.62 -19.85
C LYS A 255 6.03 4.14 -19.41
N ASP A 256 7.06 4.39 -20.22
CA ASP A 256 8.44 3.96 -19.90
C ASP A 256 8.93 4.59 -18.60
N VAL A 257 8.62 5.88 -18.36
CA VAL A 257 8.94 6.57 -17.10
C VAL A 257 8.20 5.94 -15.93
N ILE A 258 6.89 5.70 -16.05
CA ILE A 258 6.07 5.07 -15.01
C ILE A 258 6.62 3.68 -14.67
N GLU A 259 6.88 2.87 -15.68
CA GLU A 259 7.42 1.52 -15.53
C GLU A 259 8.78 1.54 -14.82
N LYS A 260 9.70 2.41 -15.25
CA LYS A 260 11.01 2.61 -14.61
C LYS A 260 10.87 3.00 -13.14
N GLU A 261 9.92 3.88 -12.81
CA GLU A 261 9.71 4.34 -11.45
C GLU A 261 9.08 3.26 -10.56
N PHE A 262 8.16 2.44 -11.07
CA PHE A 262 7.62 1.30 -10.33
C PHE A 262 8.68 0.21 -10.11
N ARG A 263 9.50 -0.10 -11.12
CA ARG A 263 10.60 -1.10 -11.01
C ARG A 263 11.60 -0.75 -9.92
N LYS A 264 11.83 0.55 -9.65
CA LYS A 264 12.69 1.00 -8.54
C LYS A 264 12.06 0.80 -7.15
N ARG A 265 10.73 0.75 -7.06
CA ARG A 265 10.00 0.80 -5.79
C ARG A 265 9.36 -0.51 -5.39
N LEU A 266 9.17 -1.41 -6.34
CA LEU A 266 8.49 -2.69 -6.16
C LEU A 266 9.43 -3.86 -6.47
N PRO A 267 9.32 -4.97 -5.72
CA PRO A 267 9.96 -6.22 -6.09
C PRO A 267 9.24 -6.80 -7.31
N TYR A 268 9.88 -6.75 -8.48
CA TYR A 268 9.34 -7.37 -9.68
C TYR A 268 9.67 -8.86 -9.66
N HIS A 269 8.64 -9.71 -9.64
CA HIS A 269 8.75 -11.14 -9.87
C HIS A 269 8.18 -11.45 -11.26
N GLU A 270 8.94 -12.20 -12.06
CA GLU A 270 8.47 -12.64 -13.38
C GLU A 270 7.14 -13.39 -13.25
N GLY A 271 6.18 -13.05 -14.12
CA GLY A 271 4.84 -13.65 -14.14
C GLY A 271 3.83 -13.14 -13.11
N LYS A 272 4.24 -12.37 -12.09
CA LYS A 272 3.34 -11.82 -11.04
C LYS A 272 3.11 -10.31 -11.13
N ALA A 273 3.87 -9.63 -11.98
CA ALA A 273 3.78 -8.20 -12.21
C ALA A 273 3.62 -7.95 -13.71
N SER A 274 2.58 -7.19 -14.10
CA SER A 274 2.39 -6.77 -15.48
C SER A 274 2.16 -5.27 -15.60
N VAL A 275 2.84 -4.63 -16.56
CA VAL A 275 2.62 -3.23 -16.94
C VAL A 275 2.05 -3.21 -18.34
N VAL A 276 0.78 -2.86 -18.45
CA VAL A 276 0.02 -2.89 -19.71
C VAL A 276 -0.40 -1.49 -20.09
N GLN A 277 -0.36 -1.19 -21.38
CA GLN A 277 -0.96 0.02 -21.95
C GLN A 277 -2.20 -0.38 -22.76
N GLU A 278 -3.30 0.31 -22.51
CA GLU A 278 -4.56 0.17 -23.24
C GLU A 278 -4.85 1.49 -23.96
N PHE A 279 -5.25 1.41 -25.22
CA PHE A 279 -5.55 2.58 -26.03
C PHE A 279 -7.01 3.01 -25.85
N ILE A 280 -7.22 4.31 -25.65
CA ILE A 280 -8.55 4.92 -25.49
C ILE A 280 -8.76 6.04 -26.51
N GLY A 281 -10.00 6.52 -26.65
CA GLY A 281 -10.33 7.65 -27.53
C GLY A 281 -9.60 8.94 -27.10
N ARG A 282 -9.33 9.84 -28.05
CA ARG A 282 -8.62 11.12 -27.77
C ARG A 282 -9.36 12.04 -26.79
N GLU A 283 -10.68 11.88 -26.69
CA GLU A 283 -11.55 12.66 -25.80
C GLU A 283 -11.62 12.07 -24.39
N GLU A 284 -11.16 10.83 -24.20
CA GLU A 284 -11.13 10.19 -22.90
C GLU A 284 -9.92 10.64 -22.09
N ILE A 285 -10.13 10.72 -20.77
CA ILE A 285 -9.11 11.18 -19.84
C ILE A 285 -8.10 10.04 -19.61
N PRO A 286 -6.80 10.27 -19.87
CA PRO A 286 -5.79 9.26 -19.64
C PRO A 286 -5.67 8.91 -18.15
N THR A 287 -5.68 7.62 -17.82
CA THR A 287 -5.67 7.13 -16.44
C THR A 287 -4.59 6.08 -16.19
N LEU A 288 -4.03 6.12 -14.99
CA LEU A 288 -3.13 5.12 -14.46
C LEU A 288 -3.89 4.36 -13.39
N GLY A 289 -4.08 3.07 -13.62
CA GLY A 289 -4.72 2.14 -12.70
C GLY A 289 -3.72 1.16 -12.12
N ILE A 290 -3.95 0.75 -10.88
CA ILE A 290 -3.42 -0.51 -10.35
C ILE A 290 -4.57 -1.42 -9.97
N GLY A 291 -4.36 -2.72 -10.18
CA GLY A 291 -5.17 -3.80 -9.63
C GLY A 291 -4.25 -4.74 -8.85
N VAL A 292 -4.62 -5.08 -7.63
CA VAL A 292 -3.81 -5.91 -6.74
C VAL A 292 -4.70 -6.97 -6.12
N ARG A 293 -4.24 -8.22 -6.21
CA ARG A 293 -4.90 -9.39 -5.67
C ARG A 293 -4.11 -9.99 -4.52
#